data_AF-A0A7X1WIG2-F1
#
_entry.id   AF-A0A7X1WIG2-F1
#
_cell.length_a   1.000
_cell.length_b   1.000
_cell.length_c   1.000
_cell.angle_alpha   90.00
_cell.angle_beta   90.00
_cell.angle_gamma   90.00
#
_symmetry.space_group_name_H-M   'P 1'
#
loop_
_entity.id
_entity.type
_entity.pdbx_description
1 polymer ?
#
loop_
_entity_poly.entity_id
_entity_poly.type
_entity_poly.pdbx_seq_one_letter_code
_entity_poly.pdbx_strand_id
1 'polypeptide(L)'
;MSKQQVRMEMRLSAKAAFGAVKQYFSGTGAKGRTATFLKKVGASFVYLISGFIAITSWAIVGALLIGPGHEDVLRSFHAWMIETPVDQVVARGNALVSEHAAQYLASALLIAVMWRLGDVTQSAIAEAKLRYRAIVAEQSGDTPQVTTNN
;
A
#
# COMPACT_ATOMS: atom_id res chain seq x y z
N MET A 1 -13.46 23.54 7.90
CA MET A 1 -14.27 22.75 6.93
C MET A 1 -15.41 22.06 7.67
N SER A 2 -16.64 22.19 7.17
CA SER A 2 -17.79 21.46 7.73
C SER A 2 -17.73 19.97 7.34
N LYS A 3 -18.34 19.08 8.14
CA LYS A 3 -18.43 17.64 7.81
C LYS A 3 -19.09 17.39 6.44
N GLN A 4 -19.95 18.31 5.97
CA GLN A 4 -20.58 18.26 4.65
C GLN A 4 -19.59 18.60 3.52
N GLN A 5 -18.73 19.60 3.70
CA GLN A 5 -17.68 19.95 2.72
C GLN A 5 -16.69 18.79 2.54
N VAL A 6 -16.26 18.15 3.63
CA VAL A 6 -15.37 16.98 3.58
C VAL A 6 -16.00 15.82 2.81
N ARG A 7 -17.29 15.52 3.05
CA ARG A 7 -18.00 14.46 2.32
C ARG A 7 -18.15 14.77 0.82
N MET A 8 -18.38 16.04 0.46
CA MET A 8 -18.46 16.45 -0.95
C MET A 8 -17.10 16.37 -1.65
N GLU A 9 -16.03 16.84 -1.00
CA GLU A 9 -14.66 16.73 -1.52
C GLU A 9 -14.28 15.25 -1.74
N MET A 10 -14.58 14.38 -0.77
CA MET A 10 -14.36 12.93 -0.91
C MET A 10 -15.13 12.33 -2.09
N ARG A 11 -16.42 12.65 -2.25
CA ARG A 11 -17.23 12.15 -3.38
C ARG A 11 -16.68 12.60 -4.74
N LEU A 12 -16.27 13.86 -4.86
CA LEU A 12 -15.68 14.39 -6.09
C LEU A 12 -14.33 13.71 -6.40
N SER A 13 -13.48 13.55 -5.40
CA SER A 13 -12.20 12.85 -5.55
C SER A 13 -12.38 11.38 -5.93
N ALA A 14 -13.36 10.67 -5.35
CA ALA A 14 -13.67 9.28 -5.71
C ALA A 14 -14.17 9.16 -7.15
N LYS A 15 -15.04 10.07 -7.61
CA LYS A 15 -15.52 10.10 -9.00
C LYS A 15 -14.38 10.37 -9.98
N ALA A 16 -13.49 11.30 -9.65
CA ALA A 16 -12.31 11.62 -10.46
C ALA A 16 -11.32 10.43 -10.51
N ALA A 17 -11.06 9.78 -9.38
CA ALA A 17 -10.23 8.58 -9.31
C ALA A 17 -10.80 7.45 -10.17
N PHE A 18 -12.10 7.17 -10.09
CA PHE A 18 -12.74 6.14 -10.90
C PHE A 18 -12.69 6.46 -12.40
N GLY A 19 -12.90 7.73 -12.76
CA GLY A 19 -12.75 8.21 -14.14
C GLY A 19 -11.33 8.02 -14.67
N ALA A 20 -10.32 8.35 -13.87
CA ALA A 20 -8.91 8.18 -14.22
C ALA A 20 -8.52 6.72 -14.39
N VAL A 21 -8.94 5.83 -13.48
CA VAL A 21 -8.73 4.38 -13.61
C VAL A 21 -9.37 3.89 -14.90
N LYS A 22 -10.63 4.24 -15.15
CA LYS A 22 -11.32 3.85 -16.39
C LYS A 22 -10.55 4.33 -17.62
N GLN A 23 -10.13 5.59 -17.68
CA GLN A 23 -9.39 6.16 -18.81
C GLN A 23 -7.97 5.58 -18.96
N TYR A 24 -7.35 5.15 -17.87
CA TYR A 24 -6.04 4.51 -17.90
C TYR A 24 -6.12 3.11 -18.54
N PHE A 25 -7.15 2.35 -18.20
CA PHE A 25 -7.35 0.98 -18.68
C PHE A 25 -8.22 0.88 -19.95
N SER A 26 -8.76 2.00 -20.46
CA SER A 26 -9.53 2.06 -21.70
C SER A 26 -8.94 3.06 -22.70
N GLY A 27 -9.26 2.91 -23.98
CA GLY A 27 -8.80 3.77 -25.07
C GLY A 27 -7.53 3.29 -25.78
N THR A 28 -7.06 4.09 -26.75
CA THR A 28 -5.91 3.78 -27.58
C THR A 28 -4.63 3.70 -26.72
N GLY A 29 -3.84 2.62 -26.88
CA GLY A 29 -2.66 2.38 -26.05
C GLY A 29 -2.93 1.80 -24.65
N ALA A 30 -4.20 1.52 -24.31
CA ALA A 30 -4.55 0.88 -23.04
C ALA A 30 -3.80 -0.43 -22.80
N LYS A 31 -3.67 -1.30 -23.82
CA LYS A 31 -2.92 -2.57 -23.69
C LYS A 31 -1.48 -2.37 -23.20
N GLY A 32 -0.78 -1.35 -23.71
CA GLY A 32 0.59 -1.03 -23.30
C GLY A 32 0.66 -0.47 -21.87
N ARG A 33 -0.30 0.39 -21.50
CA ARG A 33 -0.43 0.91 -20.13
C ARG A 33 -0.76 -0.19 -19.13
N THR A 34 -1.69 -1.08 -19.47
CA THR A 34 -2.05 -2.26 -18.66
C THR A 34 -0.86 -3.20 -18.50
N ALA A 35 -0.13 -3.51 -19.57
CA ALA A 35 1.06 -4.36 -19.49
C ALA A 35 2.14 -3.74 -18.60
N THR A 36 2.37 -2.43 -18.72
CA THR A 36 3.32 -1.70 -17.86
C THR A 36 2.85 -1.67 -16.41
N PHE A 37 1.55 -1.51 -16.18
CA PHE A 37 0.94 -1.57 -14.86
C PHE A 37 1.15 -2.95 -14.23
N LEU A 38 0.85 -4.04 -14.94
CA LEU A 38 1.09 -5.40 -14.44
C LEU A 38 2.56 -5.65 -14.13
N LYS A 39 3.49 -5.19 -14.98
CA LYS A 39 4.94 -5.28 -14.70
C LYS A 39 5.31 -4.57 -13.40
N LYS A 40 4.79 -3.35 -13.20
CA LYS A 40 5.03 -2.58 -11.97
C LYS A 40 4.40 -3.21 -10.73
N VAL A 41 3.20 -3.78 -10.86
CA VAL A 41 2.55 -4.54 -9.78
C VAL A 41 3.38 -5.77 -9.43
N GLY A 42 3.84 -6.53 -10.42
CA GLY A 42 4.70 -7.70 -10.21
C GLY A 42 6.01 -7.35 -9.49
N ALA A 43 6.69 -6.28 -9.92
CA ALA A 43 7.90 -5.81 -9.24
C ALA A 43 7.63 -5.38 -7.78
N SER A 44 6.55 -4.62 -7.55
CA SER A 44 6.12 -4.22 -6.20
C SER A 44 5.74 -5.41 -5.33
N PHE A 45 5.10 -6.42 -5.90
CA PHE A 45 4.72 -7.64 -5.20
C PHE A 45 5.95 -8.41 -4.70
N VAL A 46 6.94 -8.63 -5.57
CA VAL A 46 8.21 -9.27 -5.20
C VAL A 46 8.95 -8.45 -4.13
N TYR A 47 8.97 -7.12 -4.29
CA TYR A 47 9.55 -6.22 -3.29
C TYR A 47 8.86 -6.31 -1.92
N LEU A 48 7.52 -6.35 -1.90
CA LEU A 48 6.77 -6.48 -0.64
C LEU A 48 7.05 -7.82 0.03
N ILE A 49 7.02 -8.93 -0.72
CA ILE A 49 7.30 -10.26 -0.16
C ILE A 49 8.72 -10.34 0.40
N SER A 50 9.72 -9.91 -0.37
CA SER A 50 11.10 -9.90 0.11
C SER A 50 11.29 -9.00 1.32
N GLY A 51 10.65 -7.83 1.34
CA GLY A 51 10.61 -6.93 2.49
C GLY A 51 9.97 -7.57 3.73
N PHE A 52 8.83 -8.25 3.58
CA PHE A 52 8.20 -8.98 4.67
C PHE A 52 9.12 -10.07 5.23
N ILE A 53 9.72 -10.90 4.37
CA ILE A 53 10.65 -11.95 4.80
C ILE A 53 11.87 -11.34 5.52
N ALA A 54 12.42 -10.25 4.99
CA ALA A 54 13.54 -9.58 5.62
C ALA A 54 13.16 -9.01 6.99
N ILE A 55 12.05 -8.28 7.10
CA ILE A 55 11.59 -7.69 8.36
C ILE A 55 11.28 -8.77 9.39
N THR A 56 10.60 -9.86 9.02
CA THR A 56 10.30 -10.94 9.98
C THR A 56 11.55 -11.68 10.41
N SER A 57 12.48 -11.95 9.50
CA SER A 57 13.77 -12.56 9.82
C SER A 57 14.59 -11.68 10.79
N TRP A 58 14.69 -10.38 10.51
CA TRP A 58 15.39 -9.44 11.38
C TRP A 58 14.68 -9.21 12.71
N ALA A 59 13.34 -9.25 12.75
CA ALA A 59 12.58 -9.15 13.99
C ALA A 59 12.85 -10.34 14.91
N ILE A 60 12.97 -11.56 14.37
CA ILE A 60 13.34 -12.75 15.13
C ILE A 60 14.75 -12.58 15.71
N VAL A 61 15.71 -12.17 14.88
CA VAL A 61 17.10 -11.93 15.32
C VAL A 61 17.15 -10.83 16.39
N GLY A 62 16.44 -9.72 16.20
CA GLY A 62 16.38 -8.63 17.16
C GLY A 62 15.74 -9.03 18.49
N ALA A 63 14.66 -9.82 18.46
CA ALA A 63 14.01 -10.34 19.66
C ALA A 63 14.94 -11.28 20.45
N LEU A 64 15.73 -12.10 19.76
CA LEU A 64 16.73 -12.99 20.36
C LEU A 64 17.93 -12.24 20.96
N LEU A 65 18.30 -11.07 20.43
CA LEU A 65 19.52 -10.37 20.85
C LEU A 65 19.30 -9.25 21.86
N ILE A 66 18.17 -8.52 21.80
CA ILE A 66 18.00 -7.23 22.53
C ILE A 66 16.65 -7.17 23.29
N GLY A 67 15.83 -8.23 23.22
CA GLY A 67 14.51 -8.26 23.87
C GLY A 67 14.57 -8.37 25.41
N PRO A 68 13.56 -7.85 26.14
CA PRO A 68 13.40 -8.18 27.55
C PRO A 68 13.20 -9.70 27.70
N GLY A 69 14.00 -10.35 28.54
CA GLY A 69 14.00 -11.81 28.68
C GLY A 69 14.75 -12.58 27.58
N HIS A 70 15.62 -11.91 26.81
CA HIS A 70 16.37 -12.57 25.72
C HIS A 70 17.16 -13.81 26.18
N GLU A 71 17.71 -13.84 27.39
CA GLU A 71 18.42 -15.02 27.93
C GLU A 71 17.51 -16.24 28.10
N ASP A 72 16.28 -16.03 28.58
CA ASP A 72 15.28 -17.10 28.73
C ASP A 72 14.79 -17.59 27.36
N VAL A 73 14.63 -16.67 26.41
CA VAL A 73 14.31 -16.99 25.01
C VAL A 73 15.45 -17.76 24.36
N LEU A 74 16.71 -17.36 24.57
CA LEU A 74 17.88 -18.05 24.04
C LEU A 74 17.99 -19.47 24.61
N ARG A 75 17.80 -19.61 25.93
CA ARG A 75 17.86 -20.91 26.61
C ARG A 75 16.74 -21.84 26.12
N SER A 76 15.53 -21.31 25.95
CA SER A 76 14.39 -22.07 25.41
C SER A 76 14.60 -22.45 23.95
N PHE A 77 15.12 -21.52 23.14
CA PHE A 77 15.44 -21.78 21.74
C PHE A 77 16.55 -22.82 21.58
N HIS A 78 17.58 -22.76 22.43
CA HIS A 78 18.67 -23.74 22.46
C HIS A 78 18.18 -25.13 22.88
N ALA A 79 17.39 -25.23 23.96
CA ALA A 79 16.76 -26.49 24.37
C ALA A 79 15.89 -27.07 23.25
N TRP A 80 15.08 -26.24 22.62
CA TRP A 80 14.25 -26.62 21.47
C TRP A 80 15.08 -27.12 20.27
N MET A 81 16.23 -26.49 19.98
CA MET A 81 17.12 -26.87 18.88
C MET A 81 17.77 -28.24 19.11
N ILE A 82 18.05 -28.58 20.37
CA ILE A 82 18.61 -29.88 20.75
C ILE A 82 17.55 -30.99 20.69
N GLU A 83 16.33 -30.69 21.16
CA GLU A 83 15.26 -31.69 21.26
C GLU A 83 14.52 -31.94 19.94
N THR A 84 14.46 -30.94 19.05
CA THR A 84 13.64 -31.02 17.84
C THR A 84 14.49 -31.39 16.62
N PRO A 85 14.27 -32.56 16.00
CA PRO A 85 14.99 -32.92 14.78
C PRO A 85 14.61 -31.97 13.63
N VAL A 86 15.61 -31.59 12.84
CA VAL A 86 15.49 -30.61 11.74
C VAL A 86 14.36 -30.97 10.77
N ASP A 87 14.13 -32.26 10.54
CA ASP A 87 13.08 -32.77 9.65
C ASP A 87 11.67 -32.36 10.12
N GLN A 88 11.43 -32.34 11.43
CA GLN A 88 10.15 -31.91 12.01
C GLN A 88 9.96 -30.39 11.94
N VAL A 89 11.06 -29.63 12.05
CA VAL A 89 11.05 -28.17 11.89
C VAL A 89 10.70 -27.80 10.45
N VAL A 90 11.35 -28.46 9.48
CA VAL A 90 11.09 -28.24 8.05
C VAL A 90 9.66 -28.65 7.69
N ALA A 91 9.18 -29.79 8.20
CA ALA A 91 7.81 -30.24 7.96
C ALA A 91 6.75 -29.27 8.53
N ARG A 92 6.94 -28.78 9.77
CA ARG A 92 6.05 -27.78 10.38
C ARG A 92 6.12 -26.43 9.66
N GLY A 93 7.31 -26.01 9.25
CA GLY A 93 7.50 -24.81 8.44
C GLY A 93 6.74 -24.91 7.11
N ASN A 94 6.89 -26.03 6.39
CA ASN A 94 6.17 -26.26 5.13
C ASN A 94 4.65 -26.31 5.32
N ALA A 95 4.16 -26.90 6.41
CA ALA A 95 2.72 -26.93 6.70
C ALA A 95 2.14 -25.53 6.96
N LEU A 96 2.85 -24.70 7.74
CA LEU A 96 2.44 -23.32 8.00
C LEU A 96 2.47 -22.47 6.73
N VAL A 97 3.52 -22.65 5.91
CA VAL A 97 3.61 -21.98 4.62
C VAL A 97 2.51 -22.46 3.69
N SER A 98 2.23 -23.76 3.56
CA SER A 98 1.18 -24.23 2.64
C SER A 98 -0.22 -23.75 3.03
N GLU A 99 -0.51 -23.69 4.33
CA GLU A 99 -1.80 -23.26 4.86
C GLU A 99 -2.02 -21.75 4.69
N HIS A 100 -0.98 -20.93 4.90
CA HIS A 100 -1.12 -19.47 4.92
C HIS A 100 -0.55 -18.76 3.70
N ALA A 101 0.26 -19.43 2.86
CA ALA A 101 0.92 -18.81 1.70
C ALA A 101 -0.09 -18.18 0.76
N ALA A 102 -1.22 -18.84 0.47
CA ALA A 102 -2.24 -18.29 -0.41
C ALA A 102 -2.76 -16.94 0.11
N GLN A 103 -3.01 -16.82 1.43
CA GLN A 103 -3.49 -15.60 2.05
C GLN A 103 -2.42 -14.50 2.08
N TYR A 104 -1.16 -14.85 2.40
CA TYR A 104 -0.05 -13.90 2.36
C TYR A 104 0.26 -13.40 0.95
N LEU A 105 0.24 -14.29 -0.05
CA LEU A 105 0.42 -13.91 -1.45
C LEU A 105 -0.75 -13.05 -1.94
N ALA A 106 -1.99 -13.41 -1.62
CA ALA A 106 -3.16 -12.62 -2.01
C ALA A 106 -3.15 -11.22 -1.38
N SER A 107 -2.82 -11.11 -0.09
CA SER A 107 -2.73 -9.82 0.60
C SER A 107 -1.59 -8.95 0.07
N ALA A 108 -0.39 -9.52 -0.14
CA ALA A 108 0.72 -8.79 -0.74
C ALA A 108 0.40 -8.31 -2.18
N LEU A 109 -0.30 -9.13 -2.97
CA LEU A 109 -0.74 -8.76 -4.30
C LEU A 109 -1.78 -7.64 -4.25
N LEU A 110 -2.75 -7.72 -3.33
CA LEU A 110 -3.78 -6.71 -3.14
C LEU A 110 -3.16 -5.36 -2.74
N ILE A 111 -2.20 -5.36 -1.82
CA ILE A 111 -1.45 -4.16 -1.43
C ILE A 111 -0.68 -3.60 -2.63
N ALA A 112 0.02 -4.44 -3.39
CA ALA A 112 0.76 -4.01 -4.58
C ALA A 112 -0.16 -3.37 -5.63
N VAL A 113 -1.34 -3.96 -5.88
CA VAL A 113 -2.34 -3.40 -6.80
C VAL A 113 -2.88 -2.09 -6.27
N MET A 114 -3.27 -2.01 -4.99
CA MET A 114 -3.80 -0.78 -4.39
C MET A 114 -2.79 0.36 -4.42
N TRP A 115 -1.53 0.07 -4.09
CA TRP A 115 -0.45 1.05 -4.14
C TRP A 115 -0.28 1.60 -5.56
N ARG A 116 -0.23 0.72 -6.57
CA ARG A 116 -0.11 1.16 -7.97
C ARG A 116 -1.37 1.84 -8.50
N LEU A 117 -2.55 1.48 -8.02
CA LEU A 117 -3.79 2.22 -8.32
C LEU A 117 -3.73 3.64 -7.74
N GLY A 118 -3.09 3.80 -6.57
CA GLY A 118 -2.77 5.09 -5.98
C GLY A 118 -1.97 5.96 -6.95
N ASP A 119 -0.87 5.44 -7.51
CA ASP A 119 -0.04 6.17 -8.48
C ASP A 119 -0.85 6.66 -9.70
N VAL A 120 -1.80 5.86 -10.18
CA VAL A 120 -2.66 6.19 -11.34
C VAL A 120 -3.70 7.25 -10.99
N THR A 121 -4.20 7.26 -9.75
CA THR A 121 -5.31 8.12 -9.32
C THR A 121 -4.85 9.42 -8.67
N GLN A 122 -3.61 9.49 -8.17
CA GLN A 122 -3.08 10.64 -7.43
C GLN A 122 -3.20 11.96 -8.20
N SER A 123 -2.84 11.98 -9.48
CA SER A 123 -2.92 13.19 -10.31
C SER A 123 -4.36 13.67 -10.48
N ALA A 124 -5.28 12.76 -10.80
CA ALA A 124 -6.70 13.08 -10.97
C ALA A 124 -7.37 13.50 -9.64
N ILE A 125 -6.98 12.90 -8.52
CA ILE A 125 -7.46 13.29 -7.19
C ILE A 125 -6.93 14.69 -6.82
N ALA A 126 -5.65 14.98 -7.08
CA ALA A 126 -5.06 16.28 -6.80
C ALA A 126 -5.75 17.38 -7.61
N GLU A 127 -6.00 17.13 -8.90
CA GLU A 127 -6.71 18.06 -9.77
C GLU A 127 -8.16 18.29 -9.34
N ALA A 128 -8.88 17.23 -8.96
CA ALA A 128 -10.25 17.34 -8.45
C ALA A 128 -10.33 18.16 -7.14
N LYS A 129 -9.34 17.99 -6.25
CA LYS A 129 -9.24 18.79 -5.01
C LYS A 129 -8.94 20.26 -5.30
N LEU A 130 -8.03 20.55 -6.25
CA LEU A 130 -7.72 21.92 -6.66
C LEU A 130 -8.95 22.62 -7.26
N ARG A 131 -9.68 21.95 -8.17
CA ARG A 131 -10.91 22.49 -8.76
C ARG A 131 -11.99 22.74 -7.70
N TYR A 132 -12.17 21.82 -6.75
CA TYR A 132 -13.12 22.02 -5.66
C TYR A 132 -12.75 23.24 -4.79
N ARG A 133 -11.47 23.40 -4.44
CA ARG A 133 -11.00 24.56 -3.66
C ARG A 133 -11.17 25.87 -4.41
N ALA A 134 -10.95 25.90 -5.73
CA ALA A 134 -11.20 27.06 -6.56
C ALA A 134 -12.68 27.47 -6.56
N ILE A 135 -13.60 26.50 -6.73
CA ILE A 135 -15.04 26.75 -6.70
C ILE A 135 -15.49 27.26 -5.33
N VAL A 136 -14.96 26.68 -4.25
CA VAL A 136 -15.27 27.13 -2.88
C VAL A 136 -14.75 28.55 -2.62
N ALA A 137 -13.56 28.89 -3.13
CA ALA A 137 -12.97 30.22 -3.01
C ALA A 137 -13.78 31.29 -3.79
N GLU A 138 -14.22 30.93 -5.00
CA GLU A 138 -15.08 31.78 -5.85
C GLU A 138 -16.46 32.01 -5.21
N GLN A 139 -17.04 30.99 -4.58
CA GLN A 139 -18.31 31.10 -3.84
C GLN A 139 -18.20 31.86 -2.51
N SER A 140 -17.00 31.93 -1.91
CA SER A 140 -16.77 32.69 -0.67
C SER A 140 -16.51 34.19 -0.88
N GLY A 141 -16.52 34.67 -2.13
CA GLY A 141 -16.39 36.10 -2.43
C GLY A 141 -15.01 36.69 -2.16
N ASP A 142 -13.97 35.86 -2.08
CA ASP A 142 -12.58 36.33 -1.93
C ASP A 142 -11.97 36.50 -3.32
N THR A 143 -12.52 37.44 -4.09
CA THR A 143 -11.88 37.92 -5.30
C THR A 143 -10.86 38.96 -4.84
N PRO A 144 -9.53 38.74 -4.97
CA PRO A 144 -8.60 39.83 -4.77
C PRO A 144 -8.97 40.92 -5.78
N GLN A 145 -9.38 42.08 -5.27
CA GLN A 145 -9.61 43.24 -6.11
C GLN A 145 -8.30 43.53 -6.84
N VAL A 146 -8.31 43.30 -8.15
CA VAL A 146 -7.31 43.85 -9.06
C VAL A 146 -7.53 45.35 -9.01
N THR A 147 -6.76 46.04 -8.18
CA THR A 147 -6.64 47.49 -8.21
C THR A 147 -5.98 47.88 -9.52
N THR A 148 -6.80 48.17 -10.54
CA THR A 148 -6.38 48.97 -11.68
C THR A 148 -6.09 50.39 -11.18
N ASN A 149 -4.81 50.69 -10.97
CA ASN A 149 -4.36 52.07 -10.83
C ASN A 149 -4.32 52.70 -12.23
N ASN A 150 -5.10 53.78 -12.37
CA ASN A 150 -5.01 54.76 -13.45
C ASN A 150 -3.67 55.51 -13.43
#